data_AF-A0A3C2E8Y0-F1
#
_entry.id   AF-A0A3C2E8Y0-F1
#
_cell.length_a   1.000
_cell.length_b   1.000
_cell.length_c   1.000
_cell.angle_alpha   90.00
_cell.angle_beta   90.00
_cell.angle_gamma   90.00
#
_symmetry.space_group_name_H-M   'P 1'
#
loop_
_entity.id
_entity.type
_entity.pdbx_description
1 polymer ?
#
loop_
_entity_poly.entity_id
_entity_poly.type
_entity_poly.pdbx_seq_one_letter_code
_entity_poly.pdbx_strand_id
1 'polypeptide(L)'
;MKSTTGVRHRGVGLASHGCVPNRAAGQGQEIHVTVNRRQIIATGTAALAFPGIARASARRTADRAAGMLLMGFIGDNPDAEGADIVADHLANGRIGGVLFLRHNVRSREGAEGLAARFREIAPDAFLALDQEGGAVQRLNGDLGYTPVPRAHVLAQAQSPSQAEETYRMAAREFTAAGFNMNLAPVADVQDDANGVIGRWGRGYGTDGETIAAYAGAFIDAFEAEGAVCAVKHFPGHGRSTGDSHEGFVDISQSWSENELD
;
A
#
# COMPACT_ATOMS: atom_id res chain seq x y z
N MET A 1 16.39 -2.44 -61.35
CA MET A 1 15.65 -3.72 -61.48
C MET A 1 14.93 -3.93 -60.15
N LYS A 2 13.72 -3.42 -59.86
CA LYS A 2 12.35 -3.71 -60.36
C LYS A 2 11.98 -5.20 -60.45
N SER A 3 11.23 -5.71 -59.47
CA SER A 3 10.05 -6.61 -59.57
C SER A 3 9.52 -6.85 -58.14
N THR A 4 8.42 -6.28 -57.61
CA THR A 4 6.98 -6.47 -57.87
C THR A 4 6.53 -7.83 -58.40
N THR A 5 5.79 -8.55 -57.57
CA THR A 5 4.72 -9.46 -57.99
C THR A 5 3.64 -9.50 -56.92
N GLY A 6 2.45 -9.05 -57.28
CA GLY A 6 1.22 -9.27 -56.51
C GLY A 6 0.35 -10.30 -57.21
N VAL A 7 -0.62 -10.85 -56.50
CA VAL A 7 -1.78 -11.55 -57.07
C VAL A 7 -3.03 -11.13 -56.31
N ARG A 8 -4.04 -10.71 -57.09
CA ARG A 8 -5.42 -10.38 -56.72
C ARG A 8 -6.33 -11.59 -56.96
N HIS A 9 -7.47 -11.68 -56.27
CA HIS A 9 -8.80 -12.01 -56.81
C HIS A 9 -9.85 -11.64 -55.73
N ARG A 10 -10.71 -10.61 -55.93
CA ARG A 10 -12.15 -10.66 -56.37
C ARG A 10 -12.95 -11.77 -55.66
N GLY A 11 -14.05 -11.56 -54.92
CA GLY A 11 -14.99 -10.45 -54.76
C GLY A 11 -16.40 -10.89 -55.20
N VAL A 12 -17.37 -11.04 -54.27
CA VAL A 12 -18.85 -11.03 -54.40
C VAL A 12 -19.38 -10.90 -52.96
N GLY A 13 -20.38 -10.13 -52.53
CA GLY A 13 -21.38 -9.28 -53.15
C GLY A 13 -22.63 -9.25 -52.25
N LEU A 14 -23.05 -8.05 -51.83
CA LEU A 14 -24.39 -7.56 -51.43
C LEU A 14 -25.24 -8.29 -50.37
N ALA A 15 -25.67 -7.54 -49.34
CA ALA A 15 -27.08 -7.15 -49.18
C ALA A 15 -27.23 -5.96 -48.22
N SER A 16 -27.80 -4.88 -48.73
CA SER A 16 -28.20 -3.66 -48.06
C SER A 16 -29.63 -3.79 -47.54
N HIS A 17 -29.89 -3.35 -46.31
CA HIS A 17 -31.24 -3.02 -45.84
C HIS A 17 -31.18 -1.66 -45.14
N GLY A 18 -31.64 -0.64 -45.84
CA GLY A 18 -32.00 0.64 -45.26
C GLY A 18 -33.38 0.56 -44.60
N CYS A 19 -33.58 1.30 -43.53
CA CYS A 19 -34.90 1.70 -43.09
C CYS A 19 -34.85 3.14 -42.56
N VAL A 20 -35.83 3.92 -43.03
CA VAL A 20 -36.05 5.36 -42.93
C VAL A 20 -36.52 5.75 -41.51
N PRO A 21 -36.25 6.99 -41.02
CA PRO A 21 -36.66 7.41 -39.68
C PRO A 21 -38.15 7.75 -39.64
N ASN A 22 -38.85 7.30 -38.58
CA ASN A 22 -40.23 7.70 -38.31
C ASN A 22 -40.26 8.74 -37.18
N ARG A 23 -40.75 9.95 -37.50
CA ARG A 23 -41.14 10.97 -36.51
C ARG A 23 -42.49 10.59 -35.93
N ALA A 24 -42.57 10.47 -34.60
CA ALA A 24 -43.83 10.58 -33.88
C ALA A 24 -43.64 11.53 -32.70
N ALA A 25 -44.41 12.63 -32.73
CA ALA A 25 -44.49 13.61 -31.66
C ALA A 25 -45.22 13.01 -30.46
N GLY A 26 -44.58 13.01 -29.29
CA GLY A 26 -45.20 12.71 -27.99
C GLY A 26 -45.25 13.99 -27.17
N GLN A 27 -46.46 14.46 -26.87
CA GLN A 27 -46.73 15.63 -26.06
C GLN A 27 -46.24 15.41 -24.62
N GLY A 28 -45.43 16.33 -24.10
CA GLY A 28 -45.09 16.36 -22.67
C GLY A 28 -46.28 16.86 -21.86
N GLN A 29 -46.80 16.02 -20.97
CA GLN A 29 -47.67 16.48 -19.88
C GLN A 29 -46.79 16.86 -18.68
N GLU A 30 -46.71 18.16 -18.41
CA GLU A 30 -46.21 18.66 -17.12
C GLU A 30 -47.21 18.32 -16.01
N ILE A 31 -46.77 17.50 -15.04
CA ILE A 31 -47.53 17.28 -13.81
C ILE A 31 -47.18 18.40 -12.83
N HIS A 32 -48.03 19.43 -12.77
CA HIS A 32 -47.98 20.43 -11.73
C HIS A 32 -48.47 19.83 -10.40
N VAL A 33 -47.54 19.43 -9.53
CA VAL A 33 -47.87 19.07 -8.14
C VAL A 33 -47.87 20.34 -7.29
N THR A 34 -49.04 20.87 -6.96
CA THR A 34 -49.18 21.97 -6.01
C THR A 34 -49.11 21.42 -4.58
N VAL A 35 -47.95 21.57 -3.92
CA VAL A 35 -47.80 21.16 -2.52
C VAL A 35 -48.40 22.23 -1.61
N ASN A 36 -49.56 21.93 -1.02
CA ASN A 36 -50.17 22.78 0.00
C ASN A 36 -49.40 22.63 1.33
N ARG A 37 -48.67 23.68 1.72
CA ARG A 37 -47.88 23.73 2.97
C ARG A 37 -48.68 23.42 4.25
N ARG A 38 -50.02 23.44 4.21
CA ARG A 38 -50.87 23.11 5.38
C ARG A 38 -51.18 21.61 5.55
N GLN A 39 -50.89 20.75 4.57
CA GLN A 39 -51.14 19.29 4.70
C GLN A 39 -49.94 18.48 5.25
N ILE A 40 -48.76 19.07 5.42
CA ILE A 40 -47.56 18.34 5.87
C ILE A 40 -47.47 18.21 7.40
N ILE A 41 -48.24 18.97 8.17
CA ILE A 41 -48.08 19.03 9.64
C ILE A 41 -49.09 18.14 10.41
N ALA A 42 -50.04 17.47 9.73
CA ALA A 42 -51.17 16.80 10.41
C ALA A 42 -51.32 15.28 10.15
N THR A 43 -50.25 14.58 9.76
CA THR A 43 -50.21 13.10 9.75
C THR A 43 -48.93 12.60 10.41
N GLY A 44 -48.75 13.00 11.66
CA GLY A 44 -47.92 12.25 12.60
C GLY A 44 -48.62 10.96 13.01
N THR A 45 -47.81 9.96 13.37
CA THR A 45 -48.21 8.66 13.96
C THR A 45 -48.87 7.65 13.01
N ALA A 46 -48.07 6.97 12.18
CA ALA A 46 -48.06 5.50 12.04
C ALA A 46 -47.28 5.08 10.79
N ALA A 47 -46.01 4.69 10.95
CA ALA A 47 -45.33 3.80 10.00
C ALA A 47 -44.14 3.12 10.70
N LEU A 48 -44.47 1.98 11.31
CA LEU A 48 -43.75 0.71 11.23
C LEU A 48 -42.22 0.74 11.41
N ALA A 49 -41.81 0.21 12.56
CA ALA A 49 -40.50 -0.38 12.77
C ALA A 49 -40.13 -1.35 11.63
N PHE A 50 -39.14 -0.97 10.82
CA PHE A 50 -38.31 -1.92 10.08
C PHE A 50 -37.16 -2.35 10.99
N PRO A 51 -37.13 -3.60 11.51
CA PRO A 51 -36.02 -4.09 12.31
C PRO A 51 -34.84 -4.50 11.40
N GLY A 52 -34.36 -3.57 10.57
CA GLY A 52 -33.35 -3.86 9.56
C GLY A 52 -32.48 -2.68 9.10
N ILE A 53 -32.70 -1.45 9.56
CA ILE A 53 -31.96 -0.25 9.08
C ILE A 53 -31.22 0.50 10.22
N ALA A 54 -31.13 -0.07 11.41
CA ALA A 54 -30.35 0.53 12.51
C ALA A 54 -29.40 -0.48 13.15
N ARG A 55 -28.47 -1.01 12.35
CA ARG A 55 -27.26 -1.67 12.89
C ARG A 55 -25.99 -1.31 12.12
N ALA A 56 -25.91 -0.08 11.61
CA ALA A 56 -24.62 0.58 11.58
C ALA A 56 -24.39 1.12 13.00
N SER A 57 -23.77 0.30 13.85
CA SER A 57 -23.16 0.84 15.06
C SER A 57 -22.20 1.93 14.60
N ALA A 58 -22.57 3.19 14.82
CA ALA A 58 -21.63 4.28 14.67
C ALA A 58 -20.56 4.06 15.73
N ARG A 59 -19.51 3.31 15.37
CA ARG A 59 -18.29 3.17 16.16
C ARG A 59 -17.94 4.57 16.66
N ARG A 60 -17.72 4.70 17.96
CA ARG A 60 -17.38 6.00 18.55
C ARG A 60 -16.11 6.50 17.87
N THR A 61 -15.91 7.83 17.84
CA THR A 61 -14.68 8.41 17.26
C THR A 61 -13.43 7.76 17.84
N ALA A 62 -13.44 7.42 19.13
CA ALA A 62 -12.38 6.67 19.79
C ALA A 62 -12.13 5.29 19.15
N ASP A 63 -13.17 4.54 18.83
CA ASP A 63 -13.07 3.22 18.19
C ASP A 63 -12.55 3.32 16.75
N ARG A 64 -12.77 4.46 16.07
CA ARG A 64 -12.18 4.74 14.75
C ARG A 64 -10.71 5.11 14.87
N ALA A 65 -10.36 5.96 15.84
CA ALA A 65 -8.98 6.36 16.11
C ALA A 65 -8.13 5.15 16.53
N ALA A 66 -8.67 4.24 17.33
CA ALA A 66 -8.04 2.97 17.68
C ALA A 66 -7.61 2.16 16.45
N GLY A 67 -8.49 2.06 15.44
CA GLY A 67 -8.19 1.38 14.17
C GLY A 67 -7.09 2.04 13.33
N MET A 68 -6.61 3.23 13.70
CA MET A 68 -5.51 3.94 13.00
C MET A 68 -4.14 3.72 13.67
N LEU A 69 -4.08 2.95 14.76
CA LEU A 69 -2.86 2.75 15.53
C LEU A 69 -2.18 1.43 15.13
N LEU A 70 -0.88 1.50 14.87
CA LEU A 70 0.03 0.37 14.88
C LEU A 70 0.74 0.31 16.24
N MET A 71 0.74 -0.86 16.88
CA MET A 71 1.39 -1.05 18.17
C MET A 71 2.58 -2.00 18.06
N GLY A 72 3.75 -1.58 18.54
CA GLY A 72 4.92 -2.44 18.69
C GLY A 72 4.91 -3.17 20.04
N PHE A 73 5.76 -4.19 20.18
CA PHE A 73 5.85 -5.02 21.39
C PHE A 73 7.23 -5.63 21.60
N ILE A 74 7.47 -6.16 22.80
CA ILE A 74 8.67 -6.92 23.15
C ILE A 74 8.36 -8.42 23.15
N GLY A 75 9.25 -9.22 22.58
CA GLY A 75 9.08 -10.67 22.43
C GLY A 75 9.32 -11.11 20.98
N ASP A 76 9.77 -12.35 20.79
CA ASP A 76 10.22 -12.89 19.50
C ASP A 76 9.55 -14.21 19.10
N ASN A 77 8.54 -14.62 19.87
CA ASN A 77 7.79 -15.85 19.66
C ASN A 77 6.34 -15.70 20.14
N PRO A 78 5.43 -16.58 19.71
CA PRO A 78 4.01 -16.50 20.04
C PRO A 78 3.69 -16.54 21.53
N ASP A 79 4.52 -17.14 22.38
CA ASP A 79 4.25 -17.31 23.80
C ASP A 79 4.82 -16.16 24.66
N ALA A 80 5.42 -15.14 24.02
CA ALA A 80 5.98 -14.00 24.73
C ALA A 80 4.88 -13.12 25.37
N GLU A 81 5.13 -12.63 26.58
CA GLU A 81 4.19 -11.75 27.32
C GLU A 81 3.77 -10.51 26.50
N GLY A 82 4.70 -9.88 25.78
CA GLY A 82 4.34 -8.74 24.94
C GLY A 82 3.45 -9.11 23.75
N ALA A 83 3.51 -10.36 23.27
CA ALA A 83 2.58 -10.85 22.26
C ALA A 83 1.17 -11.03 22.84
N ASP A 84 1.03 -11.48 24.09
CA ASP A 84 -0.26 -11.57 24.79
C ASP A 84 -0.92 -10.19 24.93
N ILE A 85 -0.14 -9.17 25.29
CA ILE A 85 -0.62 -7.79 25.42
C ILE A 85 -1.18 -7.28 24.09
N VAL A 86 -0.42 -7.43 23.00
CA VAL A 86 -0.86 -7.01 21.66
C VAL A 86 -2.06 -7.81 21.18
N ALA A 87 -2.09 -9.12 21.44
CA ALA A 87 -3.21 -9.98 21.11
C ALA A 87 -4.51 -9.50 21.77
N ASP A 88 -4.46 -9.12 23.05
CA ASP A 88 -5.62 -8.55 23.76
C ASP A 88 -6.05 -7.20 23.15
N HIS A 89 -5.11 -6.34 22.75
CA HIS A 89 -5.44 -5.09 22.06
C HIS A 89 -6.10 -5.32 20.69
N LEU A 90 -5.60 -6.26 19.90
CA LEU A 90 -6.20 -6.66 18.62
C LEU A 90 -7.60 -7.24 18.80
N ALA A 91 -7.76 -8.22 19.68
CA ALA A 91 -9.03 -8.93 19.91
C ALA A 91 -10.17 -7.97 20.31
N ASN A 92 -9.83 -6.92 21.05
CA ASN A 92 -10.78 -5.91 21.51
C ASN A 92 -10.90 -4.70 20.55
N GLY A 93 -10.26 -4.74 19.38
CA GLY A 93 -10.33 -3.66 18.38
C GLY A 93 -9.75 -2.33 18.85
N ARG A 94 -8.78 -2.37 19.78
CA ARG A 94 -8.13 -1.17 20.36
C ARG A 94 -6.96 -0.68 19.51
N ILE A 95 -6.50 -1.48 18.55
CA ILE A 95 -5.48 -1.15 17.55
C ILE A 95 -5.90 -1.68 16.18
N GLY A 96 -5.40 -1.05 15.11
CA GLY A 96 -5.63 -1.49 13.72
C GLY A 96 -4.56 -2.42 13.18
N GLY A 97 -3.41 -2.50 13.85
CA GLY A 97 -2.32 -3.36 13.43
C GLY A 97 -1.17 -3.42 14.41
N VAL A 98 -0.18 -4.24 14.06
CA VAL A 98 1.00 -4.56 14.84
C VAL A 98 2.24 -4.12 14.07
N LEU A 99 3.13 -3.39 14.75
CA LEU A 99 4.44 -3.03 14.23
C LEU A 99 5.48 -4.03 14.72
N PHE A 100 6.07 -4.79 13.79
CA PHE A 100 7.19 -5.66 14.08
C PHE A 100 8.49 -4.89 13.88
N LEU A 101 9.39 -5.05 14.86
CA LEU A 101 10.74 -4.52 14.85
C LEU A 101 11.75 -5.67 14.81
N ARG A 102 13.03 -5.30 14.71
CA ARG A 102 14.13 -6.26 14.56
C ARG A 102 14.10 -7.34 15.64
N HIS A 103 13.83 -6.99 16.89
CA HIS A 103 13.81 -7.94 18.01
C HIS A 103 12.62 -8.88 18.00
N ASN A 104 11.57 -8.63 17.21
CA ASN A 104 10.46 -9.58 17.04
C ASN A 104 10.76 -10.66 16.00
N VAL A 105 11.74 -10.40 15.12
CA VAL A 105 12.11 -11.26 13.99
C VAL A 105 13.50 -11.85 14.27
N ARG A 106 13.55 -12.86 15.14
CA ARG A 106 14.79 -13.55 15.59
C ARG A 106 14.96 -14.94 14.99
N SER A 107 13.84 -15.57 14.62
CA SER A 107 13.78 -16.86 13.93
C SER A 107 12.63 -16.83 12.93
N ARG A 108 12.69 -17.69 11.91
CA ARG A 108 11.60 -17.85 10.95
C ARG A 108 10.31 -18.31 11.64
N GLU A 109 10.40 -19.36 12.44
CA GLU A 109 9.28 -19.92 13.21
C GLU A 109 8.65 -18.90 14.15
N GLY A 110 9.45 -18.10 14.86
CA GLY A 110 8.94 -17.07 15.77
C GLY A 110 8.19 -15.97 15.04
N ALA A 111 8.75 -15.47 13.92
CA ALA A 111 8.13 -14.41 13.13
C ALA A 111 6.83 -14.88 12.45
N GLU A 112 6.87 -16.02 11.75
CA GLU A 112 5.69 -16.60 11.08
C GLU A 112 4.62 -17.01 12.10
N GLY A 113 5.02 -17.57 13.25
CA GLY A 113 4.11 -17.93 14.33
C GLY A 113 3.42 -16.71 14.96
N LEU A 114 4.15 -15.62 15.20
CA LEU A 114 3.58 -14.36 15.70
C LEU A 114 2.59 -13.78 14.69
N ALA A 115 2.97 -13.75 13.41
CA ALA A 115 2.10 -13.25 12.35
C ALA A 115 0.82 -14.10 12.23
N ALA A 116 0.95 -15.44 12.26
CA ALA A 116 -0.19 -16.36 12.24
C ALA A 116 -1.13 -16.14 13.44
N ARG A 117 -0.58 -16.02 14.65
CA ARG A 117 -1.35 -15.74 15.88
C ARG A 117 -2.16 -14.46 15.75
N PHE A 118 -1.54 -13.36 15.35
CA PHE A 118 -2.25 -12.07 15.23
C PHE A 118 -3.28 -12.08 14.09
N ARG A 119 -3.00 -12.79 13.00
CA ARG A 119 -3.93 -12.95 11.87
C ARG A 119 -5.16 -13.77 12.24
N GLU A 120 -5.00 -14.80 13.07
CA GLU A 120 -6.15 -15.59 13.59
C GLU A 120 -7.08 -14.73 14.44
N ILE A 121 -6.51 -13.83 15.26
CA ILE A 121 -7.28 -12.92 16.12
C ILE A 121 -7.96 -11.83 15.30
N ALA A 122 -7.25 -11.24 14.33
CA ALA A 122 -7.73 -10.13 13.52
C ALA A 122 -7.24 -10.28 12.06
N PRO A 123 -8.00 -10.97 11.19
CA PRO A 123 -7.59 -11.26 9.81
C PRO A 123 -7.26 -10.01 8.98
N ASP A 124 -7.99 -8.92 9.24
CA ASP A 124 -7.86 -7.65 8.53
C ASP A 124 -6.81 -6.70 9.14
N ALA A 125 -6.11 -7.10 10.21
CA ALA A 125 -5.12 -6.25 10.84
C ALA A 125 -3.90 -6.02 9.93
N PHE A 126 -3.31 -4.83 10.02
CA PHE A 126 -2.00 -4.59 9.42
C PHE A 126 -0.91 -5.22 10.27
N LEU A 127 -0.11 -6.10 9.69
CA LEU A 127 1.11 -6.63 10.27
C LEU A 127 2.27 -5.97 9.52
N ALA A 128 2.82 -4.94 10.14
CA ALA A 128 3.77 -4.02 9.54
C ALA A 128 5.22 -4.39 9.87
N LEU A 129 6.10 -4.34 8.87
CA LEU A 129 7.52 -4.65 9.03
C LEU A 129 8.35 -3.84 8.02
N ASP A 130 9.54 -3.37 8.42
CA ASP A 130 10.51 -2.77 7.51
C ASP A 130 11.20 -3.87 6.68
N GLN A 131 10.90 -3.99 5.38
CA GLN A 131 11.56 -4.96 4.50
C GLN A 131 12.13 -4.26 3.26
N GLU A 132 13.22 -3.51 3.46
CA GLU A 132 13.87 -2.68 2.42
C GLU A 132 14.95 -3.43 1.61
N GLY A 133 15.38 -4.61 2.06
CA GLY A 133 16.63 -5.23 1.62
C GLY A 133 17.85 -4.71 2.39
N GLY A 134 19.04 -5.16 1.99
CA GLY A 134 20.31 -4.73 2.57
C GLY A 134 20.36 -4.83 4.10
N ALA A 135 20.86 -3.79 4.77
CA ALA A 135 21.02 -3.75 6.22
C ALA A 135 19.70 -3.69 7.01
N VAL A 136 18.59 -3.31 6.34
CA VAL A 136 17.29 -3.16 7.00
C VAL A 136 16.40 -4.39 6.81
N GLN A 137 16.73 -5.30 5.88
CA GLN A 137 16.00 -6.55 5.68
C GLN A 137 15.82 -7.34 6.98
N ARG A 138 14.57 -7.52 7.42
CA ARG A 138 14.23 -8.21 8.67
C ARG A 138 13.99 -9.70 8.43
N LEU A 139 13.24 -10.03 7.38
CA LEU A 139 13.14 -11.41 6.85
C LEU A 139 14.35 -11.62 5.94
N ASN A 140 15.48 -12.05 6.50
CA ASN A 140 16.77 -12.09 5.81
C ASN A 140 17.38 -13.51 5.73
N GLY A 141 18.52 -13.60 5.07
CA GLY A 141 19.26 -14.85 4.84
C GLY A 141 19.58 -15.64 6.10
N ASP A 142 19.87 -14.98 7.22
CA ASP A 142 20.21 -15.67 8.47
C ASP A 142 19.01 -16.45 9.03
N LEU A 143 17.79 -16.08 8.63
CA LEU A 143 16.55 -16.74 8.99
C LEU A 143 16.02 -17.68 7.88
N GLY A 144 16.78 -17.85 6.79
CA GLY A 144 16.42 -18.70 5.66
C GLY A 144 15.48 -18.05 4.63
N TYR A 145 15.39 -16.72 4.61
CA TYR A 145 14.73 -15.95 3.54
C TYR A 145 15.73 -15.56 2.47
N THR A 146 15.24 -15.21 1.28
CA THR A 146 16.12 -14.81 0.18
C THR A 146 16.71 -13.42 0.44
N PRO A 147 18.05 -13.26 0.42
CA PRO A 147 18.67 -11.95 0.58
C PRO A 147 18.31 -11.00 -0.57
N VAL A 148 17.90 -9.78 -0.23
CA VAL A 148 17.64 -8.70 -1.18
C VAL A 148 18.79 -7.69 -1.08
N PRO A 149 19.45 -7.32 -2.20
CA PRO A 149 20.54 -6.35 -2.17
C PRO A 149 20.13 -4.99 -1.60
N ARG A 150 21.14 -4.19 -1.22
CA ARG A 150 20.93 -2.76 -0.91
C ARG A 150 20.32 -2.05 -2.13
N ALA A 151 19.36 -1.15 -1.92
CA ALA A 151 18.67 -0.42 -2.99
C ALA A 151 19.66 0.22 -3.98
N HIS A 152 20.70 0.88 -3.47
CA HIS A 152 21.71 1.52 -4.33
C HIS A 152 22.47 0.51 -5.21
N VAL A 153 22.84 -0.64 -4.65
CA VAL A 153 23.54 -1.71 -5.40
C VAL A 153 22.62 -2.31 -6.46
N LEU A 154 21.35 -2.49 -6.12
CA LEU A 154 20.36 -3.02 -7.03
C LEU A 154 20.12 -2.07 -8.20
N ALA A 155 19.96 -0.77 -7.95
CA ALA A 155 19.79 0.26 -8.97
C ALA A 155 21.00 0.41 -9.91
N GLN A 156 22.22 0.12 -9.43
CA GLN A 156 23.41 0.09 -10.28
C GLN A 156 23.48 -1.16 -11.19
N ALA A 157 22.87 -2.26 -10.77
CA ALA A 157 23.01 -3.56 -11.42
C ALA A 157 21.82 -3.95 -12.32
N GLN A 158 20.65 -3.40 -12.04
CA GLN A 158 19.39 -3.82 -12.64
C GLN A 158 18.59 -2.58 -13.07
N SER A 159 17.93 -2.64 -14.23
CA SER A 159 16.88 -1.68 -14.59
C SER A 159 15.67 -1.79 -13.64
N PRO A 160 14.77 -0.78 -13.58
CA PRO A 160 13.55 -0.86 -12.75
C PRO A 160 12.70 -2.11 -13.02
N SER A 161 12.58 -2.54 -14.28
CA SER A 161 11.85 -3.76 -14.63
C SER A 161 12.49 -5.05 -14.09
N GLN A 162 13.82 -5.10 -14.01
CA GLN A 162 14.54 -6.23 -13.43
C GLN A 162 14.50 -6.19 -11.89
N ALA A 163 14.52 -4.98 -11.33
CA ALA A 163 14.33 -4.73 -9.91
C ALA A 163 12.94 -5.23 -9.44
N GLU A 164 11.89 -4.96 -10.21
CA GLU A 164 10.53 -5.42 -9.93
C GLU A 164 10.46 -6.94 -9.72
N GLU A 165 11.13 -7.75 -10.55
CA GLU A 165 11.16 -9.20 -10.38
C GLU A 165 11.83 -9.61 -9.06
N THR A 166 12.91 -8.91 -8.68
CA THR A 166 13.58 -9.14 -7.40
C THR A 166 12.66 -8.78 -6.24
N TYR A 167 11.91 -7.68 -6.34
CA TYR A 167 10.95 -7.26 -5.33
C TYR A 167 9.71 -8.14 -5.28
N ARG A 168 9.28 -8.72 -6.41
CA ARG A 168 8.16 -9.66 -6.46
C ARG A 168 8.49 -10.94 -5.71
N MET A 169 9.72 -11.44 -5.84
CA MET A 169 10.22 -12.54 -5.01
C MET A 169 10.18 -12.16 -3.52
N ALA A 170 10.69 -10.99 -3.14
CA ALA A 170 10.70 -10.54 -1.75
C ALA A 170 9.28 -10.35 -1.18
N ALA A 171 8.36 -9.83 -1.98
CA ALA A 171 6.96 -9.62 -1.63
C ALA A 171 6.23 -10.94 -1.40
N ARG A 172 6.52 -11.99 -2.20
CA ARG A 172 5.99 -13.34 -1.98
C ARG A 172 6.44 -13.91 -0.64
N GLU A 173 7.73 -13.81 -0.31
CA GLU A 173 8.22 -14.27 0.98
C GLU A 173 7.64 -13.47 2.15
N PHE A 174 7.51 -12.15 1.98
CA PHE A 174 6.93 -11.25 2.99
C PHE A 174 5.48 -11.59 3.32
N THR A 175 4.66 -11.78 2.29
CA THR A 175 3.24 -12.11 2.45
C THR A 175 3.03 -13.55 2.89
N ALA A 176 3.83 -14.50 2.41
CA ALA A 176 3.83 -15.88 2.89
C ALA A 176 4.23 -15.98 4.36
N ALA A 177 5.14 -15.13 4.84
CA ALA A 177 5.49 -15.02 6.26
C ALA A 177 4.39 -14.39 7.12
N GLY A 178 3.29 -13.93 6.49
CA GLY A 178 2.12 -13.41 7.17
C GLY A 178 2.11 -11.90 7.36
N PHE A 179 2.98 -11.12 6.70
CA PHE A 179 2.96 -9.66 6.76
C PHE A 179 2.18 -9.06 5.59
N ASN A 180 1.59 -7.87 5.75
CA ASN A 180 0.79 -7.21 4.69
C ASN A 180 0.98 -5.69 4.62
N MET A 181 1.86 -5.10 5.42
CA MET A 181 2.22 -3.70 5.34
C MET A 181 3.74 -3.55 5.38
N ASN A 182 4.35 -3.29 4.23
CA ASN A 182 5.79 -3.05 4.19
C ASN A 182 6.07 -1.56 4.40
N LEU A 183 6.91 -1.25 5.39
CA LEU A 183 7.38 0.11 5.65
C LEU A 183 8.55 0.47 4.72
N ALA A 184 8.33 0.30 3.42
CA ALA A 184 9.27 0.51 2.34
C ALA A 184 8.46 0.79 1.06
N PRO A 185 9.03 1.40 0.01
CA PRO A 185 10.45 1.68 -0.22
C PRO A 185 10.94 2.98 0.42
N VAL A 186 12.27 3.15 0.42
CA VAL A 186 12.94 4.41 0.72
C VAL A 186 13.02 5.23 -0.57
N ALA A 187 12.40 6.41 -0.58
CA ALA A 187 12.41 7.35 -1.71
C ALA A 187 13.30 8.58 -1.43
N ASP A 188 14.25 8.45 -0.51
CA ASP A 188 15.22 9.49 -0.21
C ASP A 188 16.38 9.47 -1.23
N VAL A 189 16.96 10.65 -1.47
CA VAL A 189 18.19 10.81 -2.25
C VAL A 189 19.34 10.00 -1.63
N GLN A 190 20.09 9.30 -2.47
CA GLN A 190 21.32 8.61 -2.11
C GLN A 190 22.48 9.62 -2.11
N ASP A 191 22.95 9.99 -0.91
CA ASP A 191 24.12 10.84 -0.71
C ASP A 191 25.13 10.15 0.23
N ASP A 192 26.33 9.84 -0.24
CA ASP A 192 27.33 9.12 0.55
C ASP A 192 27.78 9.88 1.82
N ALA A 193 27.57 11.21 1.88
CA ALA A 193 27.81 12.00 3.08
C ALA A 193 26.72 11.81 4.15
N ASN A 194 25.54 11.32 3.78
CA ASN A 194 24.44 11.05 4.69
C ASN A 194 24.66 9.74 5.47
N GLY A 195 24.67 9.83 6.81
CA GLY A 195 24.96 8.69 7.69
C GLY A 195 23.86 7.64 7.83
N VAL A 196 22.63 7.94 7.40
CA VAL A 196 21.42 7.14 7.69
C VAL A 196 20.86 6.42 6.45
N ILE A 197 20.72 7.14 5.34
CA ILE A 197 20.28 6.66 4.04
C ILE A 197 21.49 6.22 3.21
N GLY A 198 22.37 7.17 2.92
CA GLY A 198 23.40 7.00 1.91
C GLY A 198 24.49 6.01 2.30
N ARG A 199 25.06 6.16 3.50
CA ARG A 199 26.08 5.26 4.06
C ARG A 199 25.67 3.77 4.00
N TRP A 200 24.37 3.50 4.13
CA TRP A 200 23.83 2.15 4.13
C TRP A 200 23.27 1.70 2.77
N GLY A 201 23.34 2.56 1.74
CA GLY A 201 22.87 2.29 0.38
C GLY A 201 21.36 2.08 0.30
N ARG A 202 20.59 2.83 1.12
CA ARG A 202 19.13 2.71 1.20
C ARG A 202 18.41 3.48 0.10
N GLY A 203 19.03 4.52 -0.47
CA GLY A 203 18.48 5.25 -1.61
C GLY A 203 18.80 4.56 -2.93
N TYR A 204 18.01 4.84 -3.96
CA TYR A 204 18.19 4.28 -5.30
C TYR A 204 19.21 5.07 -6.15
N GLY A 205 19.21 6.40 -6.02
CA GLY A 205 20.01 7.30 -6.85
C GLY A 205 19.95 8.73 -6.35
N THR A 206 20.43 9.66 -7.16
CA THR A 206 20.54 11.09 -6.79
C THR A 206 19.45 11.98 -7.38
N ASP A 207 18.71 11.49 -8.37
CA ASP A 207 17.66 12.21 -9.10
C ASP A 207 16.27 11.59 -8.88
N GLY A 208 15.25 12.46 -8.85
CA GLY A 208 13.86 12.08 -8.56
C GLY A 208 13.27 11.09 -9.55
N GLU A 209 13.57 11.22 -10.85
CA GLU A 209 13.05 10.32 -11.89
C GLU A 209 13.52 8.87 -11.69
N THR A 210 14.83 8.68 -11.44
CA THR A 210 15.39 7.36 -11.13
C THR A 210 14.78 6.80 -9.85
N ILE A 211 14.71 7.60 -8.78
CA ILE A 211 14.15 7.17 -7.49
C ILE A 211 12.69 6.75 -7.65
N ALA A 212 11.88 7.55 -8.34
CA ALA A 212 10.46 7.27 -8.58
C ALA A 212 10.26 5.98 -9.39
N ALA A 213 11.09 5.73 -10.40
CA ALA A 213 11.01 4.52 -11.22
C ALA A 213 11.26 3.24 -10.40
N TYR A 214 12.29 3.22 -9.54
CA TYR A 214 12.56 2.05 -8.69
C TYR A 214 11.57 1.93 -7.53
N ALA A 215 11.17 3.04 -6.92
CA ALA A 215 10.16 3.03 -5.87
C ALA A 215 8.81 2.52 -6.42
N GLY A 216 8.43 2.94 -7.63
CA GLY A 216 7.25 2.43 -8.33
C GLY A 216 7.34 0.91 -8.56
N ALA A 217 8.45 0.43 -9.11
CA ALA A 217 8.68 -1.00 -9.30
C ALA A 217 8.61 -1.81 -7.98
N PHE A 218 9.08 -1.25 -6.87
CA PHE A 218 8.95 -1.87 -5.55
C PHE A 218 7.49 -1.94 -5.11
N ILE A 219 6.75 -0.83 -5.21
CA ILE A 219 5.35 -0.74 -4.80
C ILE A 219 4.49 -1.70 -5.62
N ASP A 220 4.63 -1.68 -6.95
CA ASP A 220 3.90 -2.55 -7.87
C ASP A 220 4.12 -4.03 -7.52
N ALA A 221 5.35 -4.42 -7.17
CA ALA A 221 5.68 -5.78 -6.78
C ALA A 221 5.01 -6.22 -5.46
N PHE A 222 4.98 -5.34 -4.44
CA PHE A 222 4.35 -5.65 -3.15
C PHE A 222 2.82 -5.63 -3.23
N GLU A 223 2.25 -4.66 -3.95
CA GLU A 223 0.80 -4.58 -4.17
C GLU A 223 0.27 -5.78 -4.96
N ALA A 224 1.03 -6.25 -5.96
CA ALA A 224 0.67 -7.44 -6.73
C ALA A 224 0.57 -8.73 -5.89
N GLU A 225 1.30 -8.79 -4.76
CA GLU A 225 1.25 -9.91 -3.81
C GLU A 225 0.32 -9.63 -2.61
N GLY A 226 -0.39 -8.49 -2.61
CA GLY A 226 -1.41 -8.15 -1.61
C GLY A 226 -0.89 -7.44 -0.35
N ALA A 227 0.30 -6.85 -0.40
CA ALA A 227 0.85 -6.01 0.66
C ALA A 227 0.81 -4.53 0.26
N VAL A 228 0.51 -3.66 1.23
CA VAL A 228 0.59 -2.20 1.03
C VAL A 228 1.97 -1.68 1.41
N CYS A 229 2.40 -0.60 0.75
CA CYS A 229 3.69 0.05 0.98
C CYS A 229 3.53 1.41 1.67
N ALA A 230 4.48 1.75 2.54
CA ALA A 230 4.63 3.10 3.09
C ALA A 230 5.96 3.71 2.65
N VAL A 231 5.89 4.60 1.66
CA VAL A 231 7.04 5.34 1.13
C VAL A 231 7.58 6.30 2.19
N LYS A 232 8.91 6.39 2.30
CA LYS A 232 9.57 7.20 3.35
C LYS A 232 10.90 7.81 2.87
N HIS A 233 11.38 8.88 3.48
CA HIS A 233 10.84 9.58 4.66
C HIS A 233 10.44 11.00 4.27
N PHE A 234 9.15 11.25 3.98
CA PHE A 234 8.70 12.57 3.54
C PHE A 234 9.05 13.67 4.57
N PRO A 235 9.56 14.84 4.13
CA PRO A 235 9.78 15.26 2.74
C PRO A 235 11.13 14.85 2.13
N GLY A 236 12.00 14.16 2.88
CA GLY A 236 13.28 13.66 2.41
C GLY A 236 14.32 13.64 3.54
N HIS A 237 14.97 12.51 3.79
CA HIS A 237 16.05 12.36 4.76
C HIS A 237 17.43 12.33 4.10
N GLY A 238 17.49 12.14 2.77
CA GLY A 238 18.73 11.92 2.02
C GLY A 238 19.78 13.03 2.16
N ARG A 239 19.38 14.25 2.53
CA ARG A 239 20.25 15.41 2.76
C ARG A 239 20.44 15.79 4.22
N SER A 240 19.97 14.98 5.17
CA SER A 240 20.24 15.23 6.59
C SER A 240 21.74 15.10 6.88
N THR A 241 22.21 15.88 7.85
CA THR A 241 23.60 15.81 8.34
C THR A 241 23.72 15.08 9.68
N GLY A 242 22.59 14.71 10.29
CA GLY A 242 22.51 13.97 11.55
C GLY A 242 21.68 12.70 11.44
N ASP A 243 21.71 11.89 12.50
CA ASP A 243 20.90 10.69 12.65
C ASP A 243 19.63 10.97 13.45
N SER A 244 18.46 10.73 12.85
CA SER A 244 17.17 10.89 13.51
C SER A 244 16.94 9.89 14.65
N HIS A 245 17.74 8.83 14.75
CA HIS A 245 17.76 7.96 15.92
C HIS A 245 18.40 8.63 17.13
N GLU A 246 19.26 9.63 16.92
CA GLU A 246 20.03 10.30 17.97
C GLU A 246 19.46 11.69 18.35
N GLY A 247 18.58 12.25 17.53
CA GLY A 247 17.94 13.52 17.82
C GLY A 247 17.21 14.12 16.62
N PHE A 248 16.80 15.38 16.76
CA PHE A 248 16.21 16.13 15.65
C PHE A 248 17.23 16.37 14.54
N VAL A 249 16.79 16.25 13.29
CA VAL A 249 17.60 16.51 12.10
C VAL A 249 16.96 17.64 11.30
N ASP A 250 17.79 18.56 10.80
CA ASP A 250 17.36 19.71 10.00
C ASP A 250 17.98 19.61 8.60
N ILE A 251 17.14 19.76 7.59
CA ILE A 251 17.52 19.79 6.17
C ILE A 251 17.37 21.18 5.55
N SER A 252 16.97 22.20 6.31
CA SER A 252 16.61 23.54 5.80
C SER A 252 17.72 24.23 4.99
N GLN A 253 18.97 23.81 5.16
CA GLN A 253 20.14 24.35 4.45
C GLN A 253 20.77 23.37 3.45
N SER A 254 20.31 22.12 3.38
CA SER A 254 20.92 21.07 2.57
C SER A 254 20.00 20.46 1.51
N TRP A 255 18.69 20.71 1.59
CA TRP A 255 17.73 20.34 0.55
C TRP A 255 17.88 21.23 -0.70
N SER A 256 17.39 20.75 -1.84
CA SER A 256 17.33 21.49 -3.11
C SER A 256 15.97 21.37 -3.80
N GLU A 257 15.57 22.38 -4.59
CA GLU A 257 14.26 22.39 -5.30
C GLU A 257 14.08 21.19 -6.24
N ASN A 258 15.17 20.68 -6.82
CA ASN A 258 15.14 19.50 -7.69
C ASN A 258 14.66 18.22 -6.97
N GLU A 259 14.55 18.23 -5.64
CA GLU A 259 14.02 17.10 -4.85
C GLU A 259 12.49 17.17 -4.69
N LEU A 260 11.86 18.24 -5.15
CA LEU A 260 10.40 18.41 -5.18
C LEU A 260 9.77 18.07 -6.54
N ASP A 261 10.59 17.91 -7.58
CA ASP A 261 10.19 17.55 -8.95
C ASP A 261 10.17 16.03 -9.16
#